data_AF-A0A662BAW2-F1
#
_entry.id   AF-A0A662BAW2-F1
#
_cell.length_a   1.000
_cell.length_b   1.000
_cell.length_c   1.000
_cell.angle_alpha   90.00
_cell.angle_beta   90.00
_cell.angle_gamma   90.00
#
_symmetry.space_group_name_H-M   'P 1'
#
loop_
_entity.id
_entity.type
_entity.pdbx_description
1 polymer ?
#
loop_
_entity_poly.entity_id
_entity_poly.type
_entity_poly.pdbx_seq_one_letter_code
_entity_poly.pdbx_strand_id
1 'polypeptide(L)' 'MELLLTLSHEHGIGILMATHDLEAAVRFSDRLWLLGSRGEIAEGSPQELLENGVINRFFDKNNIILNREKIIFEKKLKI' A
#
# COMPACT_ATOMS: atom_id res chain seq x y z
N MET A 1 -10.72 5.05 7.23
CA MET A 1 -11.29 4.05 6.30
C MET A 1 -11.99 2.89 7.01
N GLU A 2 -11.94 2.82 8.35
CA GLU A 2 -12.52 1.71 9.13
C GLU A 2 -13.99 1.44 8.83
N LEU A 3 -14.86 2.47 8.85
CA LEU A 3 -16.29 2.27 8.60
C LEU A 3 -16.59 1.61 7.25
N LEU A 4 -15.87 1.99 6.18
CA LEU A 4 -16.06 1.40 4.86
C LEU A 4 -15.62 -0.07 4.84
N LEU A 5 -14.50 -0.39 5.51
CA LEU A 5 -14.01 -1.77 5.60
C LEU A 5 -14.98 -2.64 6.40
N THR A 6 -15.48 -2.15 7.54
CA THR A 6 -16.48 -2.84 8.34
C THR A 6 -17.75 -3.12 7.53
N LEU A 7 -18.32 -2.11 6.88
CA LEU A 7 -19.54 -2.28 6.09
C LEU A 7 -19.32 -3.21 4.87
N SER A 8 -18.16 -3.14 4.23
CA SER A 8 -17.76 -4.06 3.16
C SER A 8 -17.84 -5.51 3.62
N HIS A 9 -17.23 -5.82 4.76
CA HIS A 9 -17.19 -7.19 5.31
C HIS A 9 -18.55 -7.64 5.87
N GLU A 10 -19.28 -6.76 6.55
CA GLU A 10 -20.61 -7.05 7.11
C GLU A 10 -21.66 -7.31 6.02
N HIS A 11 -21.59 -6.60 4.89
CA HIS A 11 -22.57 -6.70 3.81
C HIS A 11 -22.08 -7.50 2.59
N GLY A 12 -20.82 -7.97 2.58
CA GLY A 12 -20.25 -8.70 1.45
C GLY A 12 -20.10 -7.84 0.18
N ILE A 13 -19.80 -6.55 0.32
CA ILE A 13 -19.70 -5.60 -0.78
C ILE A 13 -18.23 -5.38 -1.14
N GLY A 14 -17.85 -5.58 -2.41
CA GLY A 14 -16.51 -5.22 -2.86
C GLY A 14 -16.31 -3.70 -2.96
N ILE A 15 -15.21 -3.20 -2.41
CA ILE A 15 -14.80 -1.79 -2.53
C ILE A 15 -13.56 -1.68 -3.40
N LEU A 16 -13.64 -0.90 -4.47
CA LEU A 16 -12.48 -0.44 -5.24
C LEU A 16 -12.19 1.02 -4.86
N MET A 17 -10.95 1.29 -4.48
CA MET A 17 -10.51 2.64 -4.16
C MET A 17 -9.16 2.96 -4.79
N ALA A 18 -8.96 4.24 -5.10
CA ALA A 18 -7.65 4.79 -5.48
C ALA A 18 -7.29 5.85 -4.45
N THR A 19 -6.05 5.80 -3.95
CA THR A 19 -5.54 6.75 -2.95
C THR A 19 -4.06 7.00 -3.17
N HIS A 20 -3.60 8.19 -2.79
CA HIS A 20 -2.17 8.53 -2.70
C HIS A 20 -1.58 8.19 -1.32
N ASP A 21 -2.43 7.92 -0.33
CA ASP A 21 -2.02 7.49 1.00
C ASP A 21 -1.83 5.97 1.02
N LEU A 22 -0.58 5.55 0.85
CA LEU A 22 -0.23 4.14 0.83
C LEU A 22 -0.26 3.50 2.23
N GLU A 23 -0.05 4.26 3.32
CA GLU A 23 -0.17 3.70 4.68
C GLU A 23 -1.61 3.24 4.93
N ALA A 24 -2.58 4.08 4.55
CA ALA A 24 -3.99 3.73 4.59
C ALA A 24 -4.31 2.55 3.66
N ALA A 25 -3.76 2.54 2.44
CA ALA A 25 -3.98 1.44 1.50
C ALA A 25 -3.46 0.10 2.05
N VAL A 26 -2.24 0.08 2.60
CA VAL A 26 -1.65 -1.13 3.21
C VAL A 26 -2.45 -1.58 4.43
N ARG A 27 -2.95 -0.65 5.23
CA ARG A 27 -3.67 -0.96 6.48
C ARG A 27 -5.09 -1.49 6.28
N PHE A 28 -5.81 -0.99 5.28
CA PHE A 28 -7.27 -1.21 5.17
C PHE A 28 -7.71 -1.91 3.89
N SER A 29 -6.79 -2.40 3.04
CA SER A 29 -7.15 -3.17 1.85
C SER A 29 -6.84 -4.65 2.02
N ASP A 30 -7.69 -5.48 1.43
CA ASP A 30 -7.42 -6.92 1.31
C ASP A 30 -6.44 -7.21 0.16
N ARG A 31 -6.46 -6.37 -0.89
CA ARG A 31 -5.56 -6.44 -2.06
C ARG A 31 -5.14 -5.05 -2.50
N LEU A 32 -3.92 -4.93 -3.01
CA LEU A 32 -3.35 -3.70 -3.53
C LEU A 32 -3.01 -3.81 -5.00
N TRP A 33 -3.27 -2.72 -5.72
CA TRP A 33 -2.71 -2.46 -7.06
C TRP A 33 -1.77 -1.27 -6.97
N LEU A 34 -0.49 -1.51 -7.25
CA LEU A 34 0.53 -0.48 -7.33
C LEU A 34 0.73 -0.11 -8.79
N LEU A 35 0.57 1.18 -9.09
CA LEU A 35 0.68 1.73 -10.43
C LEU A 35 1.95 2.58 -10.51
N GLY A 36 2.90 2.15 -11.32
CA GLY A 36 4.18 2.81 -11.52
C GLY A 36 4.11 3.87 -12.61
N SER A 37 4.94 4.91 -12.48
CA SER A 37 5.06 6.02 -13.46
C SER A 37 5.34 5.61 -14.92
N ARG A 38 5.77 4.37 -15.17
CA ARG A 38 6.13 3.84 -16.49
C ARG A 38 5.19 2.74 -16.99
N GLY A 39 3.97 2.68 -16.44
CA GLY A 39 2.99 1.64 -16.81
C GLY A 39 3.24 0.29 -16.14
N GLU A 40 4.14 0.24 -15.14
CA GLU A 40 4.35 -0.94 -14.30
C GLU A 40 3.12 -1.14 -13.42
N ILE A 41 2.67 -2.40 -13.29
CA ILE A 41 1.60 -2.77 -12.38
C ILE A 41 2.12 -3.90 -11.49
N ALA A 42 1.91 -3.79 -10.18
CA ALA A 42 2.07 -4.90 -9.26
C ALA A 42 0.78 -5.10 -8.47
N GLU A 43 0.50 -6.35 -8.16
CA GLU A 43 -0.73 -6.78 -7.50
C GLU A 43 -0.41 -7.84 -6.46
N GLY A 44 -1.11 -7.79 -5.33
CA GLY A 44 -1.02 -8.80 -4.29
C GLY A 44 -1.70 -8.36 -2.99
N SER A 45 -1.61 -9.22 -1.97
CA SER A 45 -1.96 -8.79 -0.61
C SER A 45 -0.97 -7.75 -0.09
N PRO A 46 -1.38 -6.85 0.82
CA PRO A 46 -0.43 -5.91 1.43
C PRO A 46 0.80 -6.58 2.03
N GLN A 47 0.62 -7.70 2.73
CA GLN A 47 1.67 -8.49 3.36
C GLN A 47 2.67 -9.03 2.34
N GLU A 48 2.20 -9.66 1.26
CA GLU A 48 3.06 -10.17 0.20
C GLU A 48 3.90 -9.06 -0.46
N LEU A 49 3.27 -7.92 -0.76
CA LEU A 49 3.95 -6.80 -1.41
C LEU A 49 4.98 -6.12 -0.48
N LEU A 50 4.73 -6.11 0.83
CA LEU A 50 5.67 -5.67 1.86
C LEU A 50 6.89 -6.60 1.94
N GLU A 51 6.66 -7.90 2.10
CA GLU A 51 7.70 -8.92 2.27
C GLU A 51 8.63 -8.95 1.07
N ASN A 52 8.05 -8.97 -0.14
CA ASN A 52 8.77 -8.96 -1.41
C ASN A 52 9.41 -7.61 -1.75
N GLY A 53 9.24 -6.58 -0.90
CA GLY A 53 9.79 -5.24 -1.10
C GLY A 53 9.27 -4.53 -2.34
N VAL A 54 8.13 -4.96 -2.88
CA VAL A 54 7.51 -4.39 -4.08
C VAL A 54 7.15 -2.93 -3.82
N ILE A 55 6.55 -2.66 -2.67
CA ILE A 55 6.14 -1.31 -2.27
C ILE A 55 7.33 -0.34 -2.35
N ASN A 56 8.44 -0.65 -1.69
CA ASN A 56 9.60 0.25 -1.69
C ASN A 56 10.16 0.48 -3.11
N ARG A 57 10.14 -0.52 -4.01
CA ARG A 57 10.57 -0.32 -5.41
C ARG A 57 9.70 0.68 -6.17
N PHE A 58 8.39 0.72 -5.91
CA PHE A 58 7.48 1.67 -6.57
C PHE A 58 7.65 3.12 -6.05
N PHE A 59 8.17 3.31 -4.84
CA PHE A 59 8.25 4.63 -4.18
C PHE A 59 9.69 5.13 -3.92
N ASP A 60 10.73 4.36 -4.26
CA ASP A 60 12.15 4.68 -4.00
C ASP A 60 12.62 6.02 -4.63
N LYS A 61 11.89 6.56 -5.60
CA LYS A 61 12.21 7.83 -6.28
C LYS A 61 12.00 9.08 -5.40
N ASN A 62 11.32 8.96 -4.26
CA ASN A 62 10.86 10.11 -3.46
C ASN A 62 11.67 10.38 -2.17
N ASN A 63 12.85 9.78 -2.00
CA ASN A 63 13.65 9.84 -0.75
C ASN A 63 12.90 9.34 0.51
N ILE A 64 11.88 8.51 0.32
CA ILE A 64 11.09 7.89 1.39
C ILE A 64 11.20 6.38 1.28
N ILE A 65 11.17 5.70 2.43
CA ILE A 65 11.15 4.25 2.53
C ILE A 65 10.02 3.86 3.49
N LEU A 66 9.25 2.84 3.13
CA LEU A 66 8.27 2.28 4.04
C LEU A 66 8.98 1.40 5.06
N ASN A 67 8.80 1.73 6.34
CA ASN A 67 9.18 0.88 7.45
C ASN A 67 8.17 -0.28 7.54
N ARG A 68 8.64 -1.51 7.34
CA ARG A 68 7.77 -2.70 7.28
C ARG A 68 7.16 -3.09 8.64
N GLU A 69 7.80 -2.73 9.75
CA GLU A 69 7.31 -3.05 11.09
C GLU A 69 6.23 -2.06 11.54
N LYS A 70 6.45 -0.78 11.25
CA LYS A 70 5.55 0.31 11.66
C LYS A 70 4.47 0.63 10.62
N ILE A 71 4.69 0.23 9.36
CA ILE A 71 3.88 0.61 8.20
C ILE A 71 3.74 2.15 8.12
N ILE A 72 4.87 2.83 8.22
CA ILE A 72 4.97 4.30 8.03
C ILE A 72 6.08 4.64 7.07
N PHE A 73 5.92 5.74 6.33
CA PHE A 73 6.99 6.30 5.51
C PHE A 73 7.97 7.11 6.34
N GLU A 74 9.25 6.77 6.22
CA GLU A 74 10.35 7.48 6.85
C GLU A 74 11.29 8.00 5.77
N LYS A 75 11.99 9.10 6.06
CA LYS A 75 12.99 9.65 5.14
C LYS A 75 14.16 8.67 5.03
N LYS A 76 14.60 8.39 3.80
CA LYS A 76 15.80 7.58 3.56
C LYS A 76 17.01 8.32 4.19
N LEU A 77 17.64 7.74 5.20
CA LEU A 77 18.84 8.29 5.82
C LEU A 77 19.94 8.36 4.75
N LYS A 78 20.49 9.56 4.52
CA LYS A 78 21.69 9.73 3.70
C LYS A 78 22.87 9.25 4.55
N ILE A 79 23.49 8.14 4.16
CA ILE A 79 24.83 7.77 4.59
C ILE A 79 25.82 8.58 3.77
#